data_AF-A0A5Q4E0G6-F1
#
_entry.id   AF-A0A5Q4E0G6-F1
#
_cell.length_a   1.000
_cell.length_b   1.000
_cell.length_c   1.000
_cell.angle_alpha   90.00
_cell.angle_beta   90.00
_cell.angle_gamma   90.00
#
_symmetry.space_group_name_H-M   'P 1'
#
loop_
_entity.id
_entity.type
_entity.pdbx_description
1 polymer ?
#
loop_
_entity_poly.entity_id
_entity_poly.type
_entity_poly.pdbx_seq_one_letter_code
_entity_poly.pdbx_strand_id
1 'polypeptide(L)' 'MDSLLNSVDSQLVLLIAAIAVVVLVSQLFFRILSVGLVPLIGLAVIFVGLQSLFGITPKQVWFEVSHLPQMAMKFFSSLA' A
#
# COMPACT_ATOMS: atom_id res chain seq x y z
N MET A 1 -46.95 -11.05 26.44
CA MET A 1 -45.97 -11.80 25.64
C MET A 1 -45.36 -10.92 24.54
N ASP A 2 -46.02 -9.84 24.14
CA ASP A 2 -45.60 -8.94 23.04
C ASP A 2 -44.33 -8.12 23.33
N SER A 3 -44.03 -7.83 24.60
CA SER A 3 -42.83 -7.12 25.03
C SER A 3 -41.54 -7.94 24.90
N LEU A 4 -41.62 -9.28 24.92
CA LEU A 4 -40.47 -10.14 24.66
C LEU A 4 -40.16 -10.25 23.15
N LEU A 5 -41.18 -10.24 22.30
CA LEU A 5 -41.00 -10.27 20.84
C LEU A 5 -40.42 -8.96 20.29
N ASN A 6 -40.87 -7.80 20.82
CA ASN A 6 -40.29 -6.50 20.45
C ASN A 6 -38.82 -6.32 20.86
N SER A 7 -38.40 -6.94 21.96
CA SER A 7 -36.98 -6.92 22.39
C SER A 7 -36.10 -7.76 21.47
N VAL A 8 -36.61 -8.88 20.96
CA VAL A 8 -35.89 -9.77 20.03
C VAL A 8 -35.74 -9.11 18.66
N ASP A 9 -36.77 -8.43 18.16
CA ASP A 9 -36.72 -7.68 16.90
C ASP A 9 -35.65 -6.57 16.95
N SER A 10 -35.63 -5.77 18.01
CA SER A 10 -34.64 -4.70 18.19
C SER A 10 -33.20 -5.24 18.27
N GLN A 11 -33.02 -6.40 18.91
CA GLN A 11 -31.71 -7.04 19.02
C GLN A 11 -31.23 -7.64 17.69
N LEU A 12 -32.13 -8.22 16.90
CA LEU A 12 -31.81 -8.69 15.55
C LEU A 12 -31.43 -7.52 14.63
N VAL A 13 -32.15 -6.41 14.71
CA VAL A 13 -31.83 -5.19 13.97
C VAL A 13 -30.46 -4.64 14.36
N LEU A 14 -30.15 -4.58 15.65
CA LEU A 14 -28.83 -4.17 16.14
C LEU A 14 -27.71 -5.11 15.71
N LEU A 15 -27.96 -6.43 15.71
CA LEU A 15 -26.99 -7.42 15.25
C LEU A 15 -26.67 -7.24 13.76
N ILE A 16 -27.70 -7.06 12.93
CA ILE A 16 -27.54 -6.84 11.49
C ILE A 16 -26.81 -5.51 11.23
N ALA A 17 -27.16 -4.45 11.95
CA ALA A 17 -26.47 -3.17 11.86
C ALA A 17 -24.98 -3.29 12.25
N ALA A 18 -24.67 -4.00 13.33
CA ALA A 18 -23.29 -4.23 13.77
C ALA A 18 -22.49 -5.03 12.72
N ILE A 19 -23.08 -6.08 12.14
CA ILE A 19 -22.44 -6.86 11.07
C ILE A 19 -22.17 -5.96 9.85
N ALA A 20 -23.14 -5.14 9.45
CA ALA A 20 -22.98 -4.21 8.33
C ALA A 20 -21.82 -3.23 8.59
N VAL A 21 -21.73 -2.66 9.79
CA VAL A 21 -20.62 -1.77 10.18
C VAL A 21 -19.28 -2.50 10.12
N VAL A 22 -19.18 -3.72 10.66
CA VAL A 22 -17.93 -4.49 10.64
C VAL A 22 -17.49 -4.80 9.20
N VAL A 23 -18.43 -5.18 8.32
CA VAL A 23 -18.15 -5.43 6.90
C VAL A 23 -17.65 -4.16 6.22
N LEU A 24 -18.30 -3.02 6.47
CA LEU A 24 -17.89 -1.73 5.89
C LEU A 24 -16.50 -1.29 6.37
N VAL A 25 -16.22 -1.42 7.66
CA VAL A 25 -14.88 -1.10 8.22
C VAL A 25 -13.82 -2.04 7.67
N SER A 26 -14.12 -3.33 7.55
CA SER A 26 -13.20 -4.32 6.98
C SER A 26 -12.89 -4.00 5.51
N GLN A 27 -13.90 -3.70 4.69
CA GLN A 27 -13.71 -3.27 3.31
C GLN A 27 -12.86 -2.01 3.21
N LEU A 28 -13.11 -1.02 4.07
CA LEU A 28 -12.33 0.22 4.10
C LEU A 28 -10.87 -0.06 4.46
N PHE A 29 -10.62 -0.91 5.46
CA PHE A 29 -9.29 -1.31 5.88
C PHE A 29 -8.51 -2.01 4.76
N PHE A 30 -9.13 -2.99 4.08
CA PHE A 30 -8.53 -3.65 2.92
C PHE A 30 -8.31 -2.68 1.76
N ARG A 31 -9.22 -1.72 1.55
CA ARG A 31 -9.06 -0.70 0.52
C ARG A 31 -7.85 0.19 0.80
N ILE A 32 -7.68 0.66 2.03
CA ILE A 32 -6.51 1.46 2.44
C ILE A 32 -5.21 0.67 2.25
N LEU A 33 -5.18 -0.59 2.69
CA LEU A 33 -4.04 -1.48 2.47
C LEU A 33 -3.73 -1.68 0.97
N SER A 34 -4.76 -1.87 0.14
CA SER A 34 -4.59 -2.04 -1.30
C SER A 34 -4.07 -0.77 -1.98
N VAL A 35 -4.50 0.42 -1.55
CA VAL A 35 -3.98 1.70 -2.06
C VAL A 35 -2.51 1.91 -1.68
N GLY A 36 -2.04 1.33 -0.57
CA GLY A 36 -0.61 1.30 -0.21
C GLY A 36 0.20 0.23 -0.97
N LEU A 37 -0.42 -0.90 -1.30
CA LEU A 37 0.22 -2.01 -2.01
C LEU A 37 0.38 -1.74 -3.53
N VAL A 38 -0.59 -1.06 -4.15
CA VAL A 38 -0.52 -0.71 -5.58
C VAL A 38 0.74 0.10 -5.96
N PRO A 39 1.13 1.18 -5.25
CA PRO A 39 2.35 1.90 -5.55
C PRO A 39 3.60 1.07 -5.27
N LEU A 40 3.61 0.22 -4.24
CA LEU A 40 4.74 -0.70 -3.98
C LEU A 40 4.92 -1.71 -5.11
N ILE A 41 3.82 -2.29 -5.61
CA ILE A 41 3.84 -3.20 -6.77
C ILE A 41 4.28 -2.46 -8.03
N GLY A 42 3.76 -1.25 -8.27
CA GLY A 42 4.18 -0.41 -9.40
C GLY A 42 5.67 -0.09 -9.38
N LEU A 43 6.20 0.25 -8.20
CA LEU A 43 7.62 0.54 -8.00
C LEU A 43 8.46 -0.73 -8.19
N ALA A 44 8.00 -1.88 -7.71
CA ALA A 44 8.64 -3.17 -7.94
C ALA A 44 8.65 -3.54 -9.44
N VAL A 45 7.56 -3.29 -10.18
CA VAL A 45 7.49 -3.52 -11.63
C VAL A 45 8.46 -2.62 -12.39
N ILE A 46 8.57 -1.34 -12.02
CA ILE A 46 9.58 -0.44 -12.60
C ILE A 46 10.99 -0.97 -12.32
N PHE A 47 11.25 -1.40 -11.09
CA PHE A 47 12.55 -1.94 -10.68
C PHE A 47 12.91 -3.21 -11.46
N VAL A 48 11.96 -4.13 -11.62
CA VAL A 48 12.10 -5.37 -12.40
C VAL A 48 12.21 -5.08 -13.89
N GLY A 49 11.48 -4.10 -14.41
CA GLY A 49 11.56 -3.67 -15.80
C GLY A 49 12.95 -3.10 -16.14
N LEU A 50 13.48 -2.23 -15.27
CA LEU A 50 14.86 -1.73 -15.40
C LEU A 50 15.88 -2.87 -15.31
N GLN A 51 15.68 -3.82 -14.39
CA GLN A 51 16.50 -5.03 -14.29
C GLN A 51 16.50 -5.87 -15.58
N SER A 52 15.32 -6.11 -16.14
CA SER A 52 15.14 -6.99 -17.30
C SER A 52 15.61 -6.33 -18.60
N LEU A 53 15.46 -5.00 -18.72
CA LEU A 53 15.87 -4.25 -19.92
C LEU A 53 17.36 -3.93 -19.93
N PHE A 54 17.95 -3.66 -18.77
CA PHE A 54 19.35 -3.24 -18.67
C PHE A 54 20.27 -4.34 -18.11
N GLY A 55 19.73 -5.48 -17.67
CA GLY A 55 20.51 -6.60 -17.11
C GLY A 55 21.19 -6.31 -15.77
N ILE A 56 20.79 -5.23 -15.08
CA ILE A 56 21.47 -4.71 -13.89
C ILE A 56 20.85 -5.29 -12.62
N THR A 57 21.65 -5.86 -11.72
CA THR A 57 21.17 -6.45 -10.45
C THR A 57 20.62 -5.36 -9.52
N PRO A 58 19.56 -5.60 -8.71
CA PRO A 58 18.98 -4.57 -7.82
C PRO A 58 20.00 -4.01 -6.83
N LYS A 59 20.97 -4.84 -6.42
CA LYS A 59 22.11 -4.44 -5.59
C LYS A 59 23.07 -3.49 -6.31
N GLN A 60 23.29 -3.66 -7.62
CA GLN A 60 24.15 -2.79 -8.42
C GLN A 60 23.49 -1.43 -8.63
N VAL A 61 22.19 -1.38 -8.96
CA VAL A 61 21.44 -0.12 -9.07
C VAL A 61 21.46 0.65 -7.75
N TRP A 62 21.21 -0.02 -6.63
CA TRP A 62 21.25 0.64 -5.32
C TRP A 62 22.66 1.10 -4.94
N PHE A 63 23.69 0.34 -5.32
CA PHE A 63 25.09 0.70 -5.13
C PHE A 63 25.46 1.93 -5.97
N GLU A 64 25.10 1.98 -7.24
CA GLU A 64 25.33 3.16 -8.09
C GLU A 64 24.52 4.37 -7.62
N VAL A 65 23.24 4.21 -7.26
CA VAL A 65 22.41 5.30 -6.75
C VAL A 65 22.95 5.89 -5.45
N SER A 66 23.48 5.07 -4.54
CA SER A 66 24.12 5.57 -3.31
C SER A 66 25.44 6.32 -3.55
N HIS A 67 26.09 6.11 -4.69
CA HIS A 67 27.29 6.82 -5.11
C HIS A 67 27.01 8.00 -6.05
N LEU A 68 25.79 8.13 -6.58
CA LEU A 68 25.35 9.30 -7.36
C LEU A 68 25.55 10.64 -6.64
N PRO A 69 25.32 10.81 -5.31
CA PRO A 69 25.56 12.08 -4.65
C PRO A 69 27.02 12.54 -4.75
N GLN A 70 27.95 11.59 -4.64
CA GLN A 70 29.39 11.88 -4.76
C GLN A 70 29.79 12.18 -6.21
N MET A 71 29.22 11.45 -7.17
CA MET A 71 29.47 11.68 -8.60
C MET A 71 28.87 13.02 -9.06
N ALA A 72 27.67 13.36 -8.61
CA ALA A 72 27.03 14.66 -8.86
C ALA A 72 27.85 15.79 -8.24
N MET A 73 28.31 15.65 -7.00
CA MET A 73 29.12 16.68 -6.34
C MET A 73 30.43 16.95 -7.08
N LYS A 74 31.08 15.90 -7.61
CA LYS A 74 32.26 16.02 -8.49
C LYS A 74 31.97 16.69 -9.83
N PHE A 75 30.83 16.38 -10.45
CA PHE A 75 30.37 17.03 -11.68
C PHE A 75 30.09 18.52 -11.47
N PHE A 76 29.38 18.88 -10.39
CA PHE A 76 29.13 20.28 -10.05
C PHE A 76 30.40 21.04 -9.68
N SER A 77 31.34 20.41 -8.97
CA SER A 77 32.65 21.03 -8.69
C SER A 77 33.56 21.13 -9.92
N SER A 78 33.32 20.33 -10.96
CA SER A 78 34.02 20.41 -12.25
C SER A 78 33.43 21.46 -13.18
N LEU A 79 32.20 21.93 -12.90
CA LEU A 79 31.48 22.93 -13.67
C LEU A 79 31.57 24.34 -13.06
N ALA A 80 32.11 24.45 -11.83
CA ALA A 80 32.39 25.69 -11.12
C ALA A 80 33.88 26.05 -11.22
#